data_AF-A0A292ZF82-F1
#
_entry.id   AF-A0A292ZF82-F1
#
_cell.length_a   1.000
_cell.length_b   1.000
_cell.length_c   1.000
_cell.angle_alpha   90.00
_cell.angle_beta   90.00
_cell.angle_gamma   90.00
#
_symmetry.space_group_name_H-M   'P 1'
#
loop_
_entity.id
_entity.type
_entity.pdbx_description
1 polymer ?
#
loop_
_entity_poly.entity_id
_entity_poly.type
_entity_poly.pdbx_seq_one_letter_code
_entity_poly.pdbx_strand_id
1 'polypeptide(L)'
;MDKRIDITVRQTGATQTHVVQQQNAVIQAQGGSAIKVTAARSEVTAMQREGDDLILHFADGTAVRLEGYFNCPPGDIADLIFLEPGNGQQWLTDLGSVAAICPPTRPPKP
;
A
#
# COMPACT_ATOMS: atom_id res chain seq x y z
N MET A 1 6.48 8.40 17.25
CA MET A 1 5.62 9.14 16.30
C MET A 1 4.54 8.19 15.84
N ASP A 2 3.29 8.62 15.84
CA ASP A 2 2.18 7.81 15.37
C ASP A 2 2.25 7.67 13.84
N LYS A 3 2.42 6.43 13.37
CA LYS A 3 2.34 6.09 11.95
C LYS A 3 0.87 5.98 11.56
N ARG A 4 0.47 6.58 10.43
CA ARG A 4 -0.93 6.58 9.99
C ARG A 4 -1.02 6.15 8.53
N ILE A 5 -1.99 5.34 8.18
CA ILE A 5 -2.19 4.83 6.83
C ILE A 5 -3.62 5.14 6.41
N ASP A 6 -3.76 6.01 5.42
CA ASP A 6 -5.03 6.39 4.83
C ASP A 6 -5.19 5.66 3.50
N ILE A 7 -6.15 4.74 3.42
CA ILE A 7 -6.51 4.07 2.17
C ILE A 7 -7.71 4.77 1.60
N THR A 8 -7.60 5.29 0.39
CA THR A 8 -8.73 5.82 -0.37
C THR A 8 -9.07 4.86 -1.48
N VAL A 9 -10.19 4.14 -1.34
CA VAL A 9 -10.71 3.24 -2.37
C VAL A 9 -11.20 4.08 -3.54
N ARG A 10 -10.55 3.99 -4.71
CA ARG A 10 -10.92 4.81 -5.88
C ARG A 10 -12.31 4.42 -6.41
N GLN A 11 -12.68 3.15 -6.29
CA GLN A 11 -13.96 2.63 -6.78
C GLN A 11 -15.17 3.18 -6.01
N THR A 12 -15.02 3.38 -4.70
CA THR A 12 -16.13 3.80 -3.80
C THR A 12 -15.93 5.20 -3.22
N GLY A 13 -14.74 5.78 -3.35
CA GLY A 13 -14.33 7.01 -2.67
C GLY A 13 -14.13 6.85 -1.15
N ALA A 14 -14.29 5.64 -0.62
CA ALA A 14 -14.19 5.39 0.82
C ALA A 14 -12.75 5.62 1.30
N THR A 15 -12.57 6.45 2.32
CA THR A 15 -11.26 6.63 2.96
C THR A 15 -11.25 5.93 4.32
N GLN A 16 -10.33 4.98 4.47
CA GLN A 16 -10.10 4.24 5.72
C GLN A 16 -8.77 4.68 6.31
N THR A 17 -8.83 5.28 7.50
CA THR A 17 -7.63 5.71 8.24
C THR A 17 -7.30 4.66 9.30
N HIS A 18 -6.11 4.08 9.19
CA HIS A 18 -5.55 3.11 10.13
C HIS A 18 -4.34 3.72 10.83
N VAL A 19 -4.34 3.77 12.15
CA VAL A 19 -3.15 4.19 12.92
C VAL A 19 -2.34 2.94 13.25
N VAL A 20 -1.09 2.90 12.79
CA VAL A 20 -0.16 1.80 13.05
C VAL A 20 0.41 2.00 14.46
N GLN A 21 -0.32 1.49 15.44
CA GLN A 21 0.08 1.47 16.86
C GLN A 21 0.61 0.09 17.30
N GLN A 22 0.45 -0.93 16.45
CA GLN A 22 0.87 -2.30 16.70
C GLN A 22 2.07 -2.66 15.84
N GLN A 23 2.95 -3.53 16.36
CA GLN A 23 4.15 -4.01 15.66
C GLN A 23 3.83 -4.69 14.32
N ASN A 24 2.63 -5.27 14.16
CA ASN A 24 2.15 -5.84 12.91
C ASN A 24 0.79 -5.24 12.58
N ALA A 25 0.74 -4.28 11.65
CA ALA A 25 -0.53 -3.77 11.14
C ALA A 25 -0.87 -4.50 9.84
N VAL A 26 -2.06 -5.08 9.79
CA VAL A 26 -2.60 -5.72 8.58
C VAL A 26 -3.73 -4.85 8.07
N ILE A 27 -3.62 -4.49 6.80
CA ILE A 27 -4.45 -3.47 6.16
C ILE A 27 -4.89 -4.00 4.82
N GLN A 28 -6.19 -3.99 4.58
CA GLN A 28 -6.78 -4.51 3.35
C GLN A 28 -6.68 -3.43 2.25
N ALA A 29 -5.72 -3.60 1.34
CA ALA A 29 -5.60 -2.81 0.15
C ALA A 29 -6.54 -3.37 -0.92
N GLN A 30 -7.64 -2.68 -1.20
CA GLN A 30 -8.51 -3.04 -2.32
C GLN A 30 -7.84 -2.59 -3.63
N GLY A 31 -7.85 -3.45 -4.66
CA GLY A 31 -7.29 -3.14 -5.98
C GLY A 31 -7.76 -1.79 -6.53
N GLY A 32 -6.83 -0.99 -7.07
CA GLY A 32 -7.11 0.36 -7.57
C GLY A 32 -7.28 1.45 -6.49
N SER A 33 -6.97 1.18 -5.22
CA SER A 33 -7.04 2.19 -4.14
C SER A 33 -5.78 3.04 -4.04
N ALA A 34 -5.90 4.32 -3.68
CA ALA A 34 -4.76 5.15 -3.33
C ALA A 34 -4.42 4.99 -1.84
N ILE A 35 -3.23 4.48 -1.54
CA ILE A 35 -2.76 4.18 -0.18
C ILE A 35 -1.73 5.23 0.20
N LYS A 36 -2.08 6.06 1.18
CA LYS A 36 -1.22 7.09 1.76
C LYS A 36 -0.68 6.62 3.10
N VAL A 37 0.60 6.31 3.15
CA VAL A 37 1.32 5.92 4.36
C VAL A 37 2.00 7.15 4.96
N THR A 38 1.42 7.70 6.00
CA THR A 38 2.04 8.73 6.85
C THR A 38 3.07 8.07 7.78
N ALA A 39 4.29 7.95 7.29
CA ALA A 39 5.45 7.45 8.02
C ALA A 39 6.71 8.12 7.47
N ALA A 40 7.76 8.24 8.29
CA ALA A 40 9.01 8.80 7.79
C ALA A 40 9.65 7.82 6.81
N ARG A 41 10.08 8.31 5.63
CA ARG A 41 10.68 7.43 4.62
C ARG A 41 11.96 6.78 5.13
N SER A 42 12.72 7.51 5.95
CA SER A 42 13.90 7.02 6.66
C SER A 42 13.60 5.87 7.64
N GLU A 43 12.34 5.71 8.06
CA GLU A 43 11.92 4.54 8.84
C GLU A 43 11.63 3.33 7.96
N VAL A 44 11.37 3.44 6.66
CA VAL A 44 11.11 2.26 5.83
C VAL A 44 12.44 1.60 5.47
N THR A 45 12.70 0.41 6.01
CA THR A 45 13.94 -0.33 5.78
C THR A 45 13.87 -1.22 4.55
N ALA A 46 12.72 -1.87 4.33
CA ALA A 46 12.52 -2.76 3.19
C ALA A 46 11.05 -2.83 2.79
N MET A 47 10.83 -3.17 1.52
CA MET A 47 9.50 -3.46 0.97
C MET A 47 9.57 -4.86 0.35
N GLN A 48 8.78 -5.80 0.85
CA GLN A 48 8.71 -7.16 0.37
C GLN A 48 7.33 -7.43 -0.21
N ARG A 49 7.28 -8.10 -1.36
CA ARG A 49 6.04 -8.62 -1.92
C ARG A 49 5.87 -10.07 -1.48
N GLU A 50 4.71 -10.42 -0.95
CA GLU A 50 4.34 -11.78 -0.59
C GLU A 50 3.04 -12.14 -1.33
N GLY A 51 3.15 -12.85 -2.45
CA GLY A 51 1.99 -13.18 -3.29
C GLY A 51 1.33 -11.92 -3.87
N ASP A 52 0.12 -11.61 -3.43
CA ASP A 52 -0.64 -10.42 -3.82
C ASP A 52 -0.58 -9.31 -2.77
N ASP A 53 0.18 -9.53 -1.69
CA ASP A 53 0.32 -8.61 -0.57
C ASP A 53 1.65 -7.84 -0.63
N LEU A 54 1.65 -6.61 -0.11
CA LEU A 54 2.86 -5.82 0.08
C LEU A 54 3.16 -5.70 1.58
N ILE A 55 4.35 -6.10 1.99
CA ILE A 55 4.85 -6.02 3.36
C ILE A 55 5.91 -4.91 3.43
N LEU A 56 5.62 -3.87 4.20
CA LEU A 56 6.53 -2.78 4.50
C LEU A 56 7.22 -3.07 5.83
N HIS A 57 8.54 -3.20 5.81
CA HIS A 57 9.37 -3.31 7.00
C HIS A 57 9.87 -1.93 7.40
N PHE A 58 9.72 -1.62 8.68
CA PHE A 58 10.18 -0.37 9.27
C PHE A 58 11.41 -0.60 10.16
N ALA A 59 12.17 0.47 10.40
CA ALA A 59 13.42 0.51 11.14
C ALA A 59 13.21 0.32 12.64
N ASP A 60 12.00 0.62 13.12
CA ASP A 60 11.57 0.35 14.49
C ASP A 60 11.20 -1.14 14.73
N GLY A 61 11.24 -1.98 13.69
CA GLY A 61 10.85 -3.38 13.73
C GLY A 61 9.36 -3.61 13.48
N THR A 62 8.58 -2.55 13.22
CA THR A 62 7.19 -2.68 12.82
C THR A 62 7.09 -3.19 11.38
N ALA A 63 6.08 -4.00 11.11
CA ALA A 63 5.73 -4.45 9.76
C ALA A 63 4.29 -4.05 9.43
N VAL A 64 4.06 -3.50 8.25
CA VAL A 64 2.73 -3.24 7.72
C VAL A 64 2.49 -4.15 6.53
N ARG A 65 1.47 -5.00 6.62
CA ARG A 65 1.01 -5.83 5.50
C ARG A 65 -0.20 -5.15 4.84
N LEU A 66 -0.04 -4.79 3.58
CA LEU A 66 -1.10 -4.35 2.69
C LEU A 66 -1.60 -5.57 1.91
N GLU A 67 -2.64 -6.21 2.42
CA GLU A 67 -3.25 -7.38 1.80
C GLU A 67 -4.00 -7.00 0.52
N GLY A 68 -3.77 -7.72 -0.57
CA GLY A 68 -4.42 -7.44 -1.86
C GLY A 68 -3.90 -6.18 -2.58
N TYR A 69 -2.75 -5.63 -2.17
CA TYR A 69 -2.13 -4.49 -2.85
C TYR A 69 -1.91 -4.73 -4.34
N PHE A 70 -1.50 -5.95 -4.71
CA PHE A 70 -1.31 -6.37 -6.10
C PHE A 70 -2.55 -7.02 -6.71
N ASN A 71 -3.67 -7.08 -6.00
CA ASN A 71 -4.93 -7.61 -6.51
C ASN A 71 -5.64 -6.55 -7.38
N CYS A 72 -5.00 -6.16 -8.47
CA CYS A 72 -5.49 -5.16 -9.42
C CYS A 72 -6.45 -5.77 -10.46
N PRO A 73 -7.60 -5.14 -10.75
CA PRO A 73 -8.26 -5.33 -12.04
C PRO A 73 -7.38 -4.75 -13.16
N PRO A 74 -7.44 -5.28 -14.40
CA PRO A 74 -6.56 -4.84 -15.49
C PRO A 74 -6.69 -3.33 -15.72
N GLY A 75 -5.61 -2.59 -15.44
CA GLY A 75 -5.51 -1.15 -15.64
C GLY A 75 -5.62 -0.26 -14.39
N ASP A 76 -5.94 -0.81 -13.20
CA ASP A 76 -6.08 -0.01 -11.96
C ASP A 76 -5.10 -0.50 -10.89
N ILE A 77 -3.94 0.15 -10.84
CA ILE A 77 -2.88 -0.11 -9.84
C ILE A 77 -3.11 0.80 -8.64
N ALA A 78 -2.94 0.25 -7.45
CA ALA A 78 -3.00 1.02 -6.21
C ALA A 78 -1.80 1.97 -6.08
N ASP A 79 -2.04 3.27 -5.94
CA ASP A 79 -0.99 4.26 -5.74
C ASP A 79 -0.44 4.16 -4.30
N LEU A 80 0.88 4.06 -4.12
CA LEU A 80 1.51 4.08 -2.80
C LEU A 80 2.22 5.42 -2.59
N ILE A 81 1.73 6.22 -1.65
CA ILE A 81 2.24 7.55 -1.34
C ILE A 81 2.76 7.54 0.10
N PHE A 82 4.03 7.85 0.33
CA PHE A 82 4.56 8.06 1.66
C PHE A 82 4.48 9.55 2.02
N LEU A 83 3.86 9.88 3.15
CA LEU A 83 3.80 11.23 3.72
C LEU A 83 4.69 11.29 4.96
N GLU A 84 5.65 12.19 4.97
CA GLU A 84 6.60 12.30 6.07
C GLU A 84 6.02 13.15 7.22
N PRO A 85 5.81 12.55 8.40
CA PRO A 85 5.22 13.24 9.54
C PRO A 85 6.24 14.22 10.12
N GLY A 86 6.01 15.51 9.90
CA GLY A 86 6.82 16.59 10.48
C GLY A 86 7.27 17.66 9.47
N ASN A 87 7.42 17.30 8.19
CA ASN A 87 7.75 18.24 7.13
C ASN A 87 6.75 18.23 5.96
N GLY A 88 5.80 17.29 5.95
CA GLY A 88 4.77 17.18 4.91
C GLY A 88 5.30 16.75 3.54
N GLN A 89 6.53 16.26 3.45
CA GLN A 89 7.09 15.74 2.20
C GLN A 89 6.30 14.51 1.76
N GLN A 90 5.95 14.46 0.48
CA GLN A 90 5.24 13.35 -0.13
C GLN A 90 6.13 12.66 -1.14
N TRP A 91 6.27 11.34 -0.99
CA TRP A 91 7.02 10.49 -1.90
C TRP A 91 6.06 9.52 -2.56
N LEU A 92 5.83 9.71 -3.86
CA LEU A 92 5.14 8.72 -4.67
C LEU A 92 6.11 7.56 -4.91
N THR A 93 5.73 6.36 -4.52
CA THR A 93 6.47 5.16 -4.91
C THR A 93 5.87 4.68 -6.22
N ASP A 94 6.63 4.82 -7.30
CA ASP A 94 6.31 4.13 -8.55
C ASP A 94 6.55 2.64 -8.33
N LEU A 95 5.50 1.92 -7.91
CA LEU A 95 5.43 0.48 -8.03
C LEU A 95 4.84 0.08 -9.41
N GLY A 96 4.59 1.05 -10.29
CA GLY A 96 4.13 0.84 -11.67
C GLY A 96 5.06 -0.07 -12.47
N SER A 97 6.36 -0.04 -12.17
CA SER A 97 7.35 -0.94 -12.80
C SER A 97 7.25 -2.40 -12.36
N VAL A 98 6.76 -2.70 -11.14
CA VAL A 98 6.44 -4.08 -10.68
C VAL A 98 5.00 -4.50 -11.00
N ALA A 99 4.17 -3.56 -11.43
CA ALA A 99 2.78 -3.79 -11.83
C ALA A 99 2.61 -4.38 -13.24
N ALA A 100 3.70 -4.57 -13.99
CA ALA A 100 3.69 -5.38 -15.23
C ALA A 100 3.28 -6.86 -14.99
N ILE A 101 3.08 -7.26 -13.73
CA ILE A 101 2.72 -8.62 -13.30
C ILE A 101 1.25 -8.69 -12.87
N CYS A 102 0.39 -7.74 -13.24
CA CYS A 102 -1.06 -7.93 -13.11
C CYS A 102 -1.46 -8.94 -14.21
N PRO A 103 -1.77 -10.22 -13.90
CA PRO A 103 -2.09 -11.19 -14.93
C PRO A 103 -3.38 -10.72 -15.64
N PRO A 104 -3.47 -10.77 -16.97
CA PRO A 104 -4.74 -10.55 -17.63
C PRO A 104 -5.69 -11.63 -17.11
N THR A 105 -6.73 -11.23 -16.38
CA THR A 105 -7.80 -12.11 -15.96
C THR A 105 -8.32 -12.80 -17.22
N ARG A 106 -7.92 -14.05 -17.44
CA ARG A 106 -8.43 -14.87 -18.54
C ARG A 106 -9.93 -15.04 -18.25
N PRO A 107 -10.83 -14.53 -19.10
CA PRO A 107 -12.25 -14.73 -18.87
C PRO A 107 -12.55 -16.23 -18.82
N PRO A 108 -13.42 -16.69 -17.92
CA PRO A 108 -13.88 -18.08 -17.95
C PRO A 108 -14.51 -18.32 -19.34
N LYS A 109 -13.92 -19.25 -20.09
CA LYS A 109 -14.43 -19.64 -21.41
C LYS A 109 -15.82 -20.28 -21.21
N PRO A 110 -16.84 -19.85 -21.96
CA PRO A 110 -18.17 -20.48 -21.92
C PRO A 110 -18.15 -21.91 -22.48
#